data_AF-A0A3Q2PWC0-F1
#
_entry.id   AF-A0A3Q2PWC0-F1
#
_cell.length_a   1.000
_cell.length_b   1.000
_cell.length_c   1.000
_cell.angle_alpha   90.00
_cell.angle_beta   90.00
_cell.angle_gamma   90.00
#
_symmetry.space_group_name_H-M   'P 1'
#
loop_
_entity.id
_entity.type
_entity.pdbx_description
1 polymer ?
#
loop_
_entity_poly.entity_id
_entity_poly.type
_entity_poly.pdbx_seq_one_letter_code
_entity_poly.pdbx_strand_id
1 'polypeptide(L)'
;MDTCVIPLRHGGLSLVQTTDYIYPIVDDPYMMGRIACANVLSDLYAMGVTECDNMLMLLGVSNKMSEKERDKVMPLIIQGFKDASEEAGTSVTGGQTVVNPWVVMGGVATTVCQPNEFIMPDNAVPGDVLVLTKPLGTQVAVAVHQWLDIPEKWNKIKLVVTQEDVELAYHEAMLNMARLNRTAAGLMHTFNAHAATDITGFGILGHAQTLARQQRSEVSFVIHNLPVLAKMAAVSKACGNMFGLMHGTCPETSGLCSCGSDIGFHFLPRPPRVLPWIVALHSCVQSCAGVWSHQRIQIPASNRVNKTFTGHCAEVPPVL
;
A
#
# COMPACT_ATOMS: atom_id res chain seq x y z
N MET A 1 -8.65 -10.55 3.24
CA MET A 1 -9.13 -10.81 1.88
C MET A 1 -9.66 -9.48 1.42
N ASP A 2 -8.98 -8.91 0.45
CA ASP A 2 -8.99 -7.48 0.16
C ASP A 2 -10.22 -7.11 -0.68
N THR A 3 -10.77 -8.09 -1.40
CA THR A 3 -11.91 -7.92 -2.30
C THR A 3 -12.76 -9.18 -2.28
N CYS A 4 -14.07 -9.04 -2.46
CA CYS A 4 -14.96 -10.19 -2.66
C CYS A 4 -15.04 -10.53 -4.16
N VAL A 5 -15.10 -11.82 -4.48
CA VAL A 5 -15.37 -12.33 -5.84
C VAL A 5 -16.64 -13.17 -5.77
N ILE A 6 -17.71 -12.69 -6.38
CA ILE A 6 -19.04 -13.31 -6.30
C ILE A 6 -19.49 -13.71 -7.71
N PRO A 7 -19.56 -15.02 -8.03
CA PRO A 7 -20.07 -15.49 -9.31
C PRO A 7 -21.51 -14.98 -9.54
N LEU A 8 -21.72 -14.36 -10.70
CA LEU A 8 -23.04 -13.86 -11.10
C LEU A 8 -23.83 -14.95 -11.83
N ARG A 9 -25.15 -14.82 -11.79
CA ARG A 9 -26.07 -15.69 -12.56
C ARG A 9 -25.95 -15.53 -14.09
N HIS A 10 -25.14 -14.59 -14.57
CA HIS A 10 -25.04 -14.22 -15.98
C HIS A 10 -23.65 -14.55 -16.55
N GLY A 11 -23.61 -15.38 -17.58
CA GLY A 11 -22.50 -15.43 -18.55
C GLY A 11 -21.10 -15.73 -18.02
N GLY A 12 -20.95 -16.41 -16.88
CA GLY A 12 -19.63 -16.69 -16.29
C GLY A 12 -18.92 -15.46 -15.70
N LEU A 13 -19.64 -14.35 -15.54
CA LEU A 13 -19.15 -13.12 -14.93
C LEU A 13 -19.07 -13.25 -13.42
N SER A 14 -18.14 -12.51 -12.80
CA SER A 14 -18.08 -12.35 -11.35
C SER A 14 -18.15 -10.88 -10.97
N LEU A 15 -18.89 -10.56 -9.92
CA LEU A 15 -18.82 -9.26 -9.26
C LEU A 15 -17.56 -9.24 -8.40
N VAL A 16 -16.73 -8.23 -8.62
CA VAL A 16 -15.50 -7.99 -7.86
C VAL A 16 -15.64 -6.62 -7.19
N GLN A 17 -15.64 -6.59 -5.86
CA GLN A 17 -15.93 -5.37 -5.10
C GLN A 17 -15.14 -5.28 -3.79
N THR A 18 -14.73 -4.07 -3.46
CA THR A 18 -14.10 -3.69 -2.19
C THR A 18 -14.75 -2.45 -1.59
N THR A 19 -14.53 -2.23 -0.30
CA THR A 19 -14.79 -0.97 0.39
C THR A 19 -13.68 -0.68 1.39
N ASP A 20 -13.27 0.59 1.47
CA ASP A 20 -12.37 1.05 2.52
C ASP A 20 -12.66 2.50 2.89
N TYR A 21 -12.24 2.91 4.09
CA TYR A 21 -12.30 4.29 4.55
C TYR A 21 -11.17 4.61 5.52
N ILE A 22 -10.73 5.86 5.49
CA ILE A 22 -9.64 6.37 6.32
C ILE A 22 -10.01 7.74 6.91
N TYR A 23 -9.20 8.16 7.87
CA TYR A 23 -9.25 9.49 8.47
C TYR A 23 -8.19 10.40 7.83
N PRO A 24 -8.25 11.74 8.01
CA PRO A 24 -7.24 12.64 7.49
C PRO A 24 -5.85 12.30 8.02
N ILE A 25 -4.90 12.09 7.11
CA ILE A 25 -3.49 11.83 7.41
C ILE A 25 -2.55 12.87 6.79
N VAL A 26 -3.05 13.69 5.86
CA VAL A 26 -2.32 14.84 5.29
C VAL A 26 -3.18 16.09 5.40
N ASP A 27 -2.53 17.25 5.52
CA ASP A 27 -3.21 18.53 5.71
C ASP A 27 -3.72 19.15 4.39
N ASP A 28 -3.19 18.73 3.24
CA ASP A 28 -3.69 19.11 1.92
C ASP A 28 -5.00 18.36 1.62
N PRO A 29 -6.17 19.04 1.58
CA PRO A 29 -7.44 18.35 1.42
C PRO A 29 -7.62 17.73 0.04
N TYR A 30 -7.06 18.34 -1.00
CA TYR A 30 -7.13 17.79 -2.36
C TYR A 30 -6.34 16.49 -2.45
N MET A 31 -5.11 16.48 -1.94
CA MET A 31 -4.29 15.27 -1.91
C MET A 31 -4.90 14.21 -0.99
N MET A 32 -5.51 14.60 0.13
CA MET A 32 -6.23 13.66 0.99
C MET A 32 -7.38 12.96 0.25
N GLY A 33 -8.14 13.69 -0.58
CA GLY A 33 -9.15 13.13 -1.46
C GLY A 33 -8.58 12.12 -2.46
N ARG A 34 -7.46 12.46 -3.11
CA ARG A 34 -6.75 11.54 -4.01
C ARG A 34 -6.28 10.27 -3.29
N ILE A 35 -5.72 10.40 -2.10
CA ILE A 35 -5.26 9.28 -1.28
C ILE A 35 -6.42 8.36 -0.89
N ALA A 36 -7.55 8.92 -0.45
CA ALA A 36 -8.73 8.13 -0.09
C ALA A 36 -9.25 7.32 -1.28
N CYS A 37 -9.33 7.93 -2.48
CA CYS A 37 -9.72 7.22 -3.70
C CYS A 37 -8.71 6.12 -4.07
N ALA A 38 -7.41 6.44 -4.07
CA ALA A 38 -6.35 5.49 -4.38
C ALA A 38 -6.34 4.29 -3.41
N ASN A 39 -6.64 4.53 -2.12
CA ASN A 39 -6.75 3.49 -1.11
C ASN A 39 -7.93 2.55 -1.38
N VAL A 40 -9.12 3.10 -1.69
CA VAL A 40 -10.30 2.27 -2.05
C VAL A 40 -10.03 1.42 -3.30
N LEU A 41 -9.34 1.97 -4.30
CA LEU A 41 -9.02 1.24 -5.52
C LEU A 41 -7.89 0.21 -5.33
N SER A 42 -7.11 0.34 -4.25
CA SER A 42 -5.91 -0.48 -4.00
C SER A 42 -6.24 -1.97 -3.94
N ASP A 43 -7.34 -2.35 -3.29
CA ASP A 43 -7.72 -3.77 -3.17
C ASP A 43 -8.15 -4.39 -4.52
N LEU A 44 -8.84 -3.64 -5.39
CA LEU A 44 -9.15 -4.11 -6.75
C LEU A 44 -7.85 -4.39 -7.52
N TYR A 45 -6.87 -3.49 -7.38
CA TYR A 45 -5.57 -3.65 -8.01
C TYR A 45 -4.78 -4.83 -7.44
N ALA A 46 -4.96 -5.19 -6.17
CA ALA A 46 -4.39 -6.40 -5.58
C ALA A 46 -4.95 -7.69 -6.18
N MET A 47 -6.17 -7.66 -6.73
CA MET A 47 -6.74 -8.77 -7.50
C MET A 47 -6.28 -8.76 -8.98
N GLY A 48 -5.33 -7.90 -9.36
CA GLY A 48 -4.88 -7.77 -10.75
C GLY A 48 -5.90 -7.10 -11.68
N VAL A 49 -7.01 -6.58 -11.15
CA VAL A 49 -8.07 -5.96 -11.96
C VAL A 49 -7.70 -4.51 -12.27
N THR A 50 -7.59 -4.13 -13.53
CA THR A 50 -7.15 -2.79 -13.93
C THR A 50 -8.28 -1.78 -14.12
N GLU A 51 -9.50 -2.27 -14.32
CA GLU A 51 -10.68 -1.47 -14.61
C GLU A 51 -11.61 -1.40 -13.39
N CYS A 52 -12.31 -0.28 -13.25
CA CYS A 52 -13.32 -0.08 -12.23
C CYS A 52 -14.58 0.45 -12.91
N ASP A 53 -15.66 -0.34 -12.90
CA ASP A 53 -16.89 0.06 -13.59
C ASP A 53 -17.61 1.20 -12.85
N ASN A 54 -17.53 1.19 -11.50
CA ASN A 54 -18.25 2.15 -10.69
C ASN A 54 -17.58 2.40 -9.34
N MET A 55 -17.56 3.67 -8.92
CA MET A 55 -17.24 4.04 -7.54
C MET A 55 -18.42 4.69 -6.81
N LEU A 56 -18.51 4.42 -5.51
CA LEU A 56 -19.31 5.20 -4.56
C LEU A 56 -18.39 5.90 -3.57
N MET A 57 -18.72 7.13 -3.18
CA MET A 57 -17.94 7.88 -2.19
C MET A 57 -18.62 7.87 -0.82
N LEU A 58 -17.86 7.56 0.22
CA LEU A 58 -18.30 7.58 1.62
C LEU A 58 -17.64 8.77 2.32
N LEU A 59 -18.45 9.68 2.86
CA LEU A 59 -17.96 10.94 3.41
C LEU A 59 -18.56 11.23 4.79
N GLY A 60 -17.70 11.43 5.77
CA GLY A 60 -18.04 11.96 7.09
C GLY A 60 -17.57 13.40 7.19
N VAL A 61 -18.48 14.33 7.44
CA VAL A 61 -18.15 15.74 7.71
C VAL A 61 -18.02 15.94 9.22
N SER A 62 -16.88 16.46 9.67
CA SER A 62 -16.63 16.70 11.09
C SER A 62 -17.64 17.67 11.69
N ASN A 63 -18.32 17.30 12.78
CA ASN A 63 -19.18 18.20 13.55
C ASN A 63 -18.41 19.29 14.33
N LYS A 64 -17.07 19.24 14.31
CA LYS A 64 -16.19 20.25 14.91
C LYS A 64 -15.72 21.31 13.91
N MET A 65 -16.00 21.11 12.63
CA MET A 65 -15.63 22.02 11.56
C MET A 65 -16.70 23.11 11.42
N SER A 66 -16.29 24.37 11.32
CA SER A 66 -17.21 25.46 11.00
C SER A 66 -17.76 25.32 9.58
N GLU A 67 -18.91 25.93 9.29
CA GLU A 67 -19.49 25.92 7.94
C GLU A 67 -18.52 26.49 6.89
N LYS A 68 -17.77 27.54 7.26
CA LYS A 68 -16.78 28.18 6.39
C LYS A 68 -15.59 27.26 6.07
N GLU A 69 -15.15 26.46 7.03
CA GLU A 69 -14.10 25.47 6.80
C GLU A 69 -14.64 24.32 5.94
N ARG A 70 -15.83 23.81 6.26
CA ARG A 70 -16.50 22.74 5.50
C ARG A 70 -16.63 23.11 4.03
N ASP A 71 -17.15 24.29 3.73
CA ASP A 71 -17.44 24.75 2.37
C ASP A 71 -16.17 25.05 1.55
N LYS A 72 -14.99 25.01 2.19
CA LYS A 72 -13.68 25.13 1.52
C LYS A 72 -12.94 23.80 1.43
N VAL A 73 -12.91 23.05 2.52
CA VAL A 73 -12.12 21.82 2.66
C VAL A 73 -12.81 20.65 1.96
N MET A 74 -14.12 20.47 2.14
CA MET A 74 -14.82 19.32 1.58
C MET A 74 -14.85 19.33 0.03
N PRO A 75 -15.07 20.47 -0.67
CA PRO A 75 -14.98 20.49 -2.12
C PRO A 75 -13.61 20.08 -2.67
N LEU A 76 -12.52 20.43 -1.97
CA LEU A 76 -11.17 20.03 -2.38
C LEU A 76 -10.96 18.52 -2.23
N ILE A 77 -11.43 17.92 -1.12
CA ILE A 77 -11.42 16.46 -0.92
C ILE A 77 -12.21 15.76 -2.04
N ILE A 78 -13.41 16.27 -2.33
CA ILE A 78 -14.27 15.70 -3.38
C ILE A 78 -13.60 15.83 -4.75
N GLN A 79 -12.96 16.97 -5.05
CA GLN A 79 -12.25 17.17 -6.31
C GLN A 79 -11.04 16.23 -6.44
N GLY A 80 -10.26 16.05 -5.36
CA GLY A 80 -9.16 15.10 -5.35
C GLY A 80 -9.62 13.67 -5.57
N PHE A 81 -10.68 13.25 -4.89
CA PHE A 81 -11.26 11.91 -5.07
C PHE A 81 -11.74 11.72 -6.51
N LYS A 82 -12.43 12.72 -7.08
CA LYS A 82 -12.89 12.72 -8.46
C LYS A 82 -11.73 12.60 -9.45
N ASP A 83 -10.70 13.42 -9.33
CA ASP A 83 -9.57 13.41 -10.27
C ASP A 83 -8.80 12.08 -10.25
N ALA A 84 -8.66 11.46 -9.07
CA ALA A 84 -8.08 10.12 -8.95
C ALA A 84 -8.98 9.04 -9.58
N SER A 85 -10.31 9.16 -9.45
CA SER A 85 -11.25 8.25 -10.12
C SER A 85 -11.20 8.39 -11.66
N GLU A 86 -11.04 9.61 -12.17
CA GLU A 86 -10.89 9.87 -13.60
C GLU A 86 -9.57 9.29 -14.14
N GLU A 87 -8.46 9.41 -13.39
CA GLU A 87 -7.18 8.74 -13.72
C GLU A 87 -7.32 7.20 -13.73
N ALA A 88 -8.14 6.66 -12.83
CA ALA A 88 -8.48 5.24 -12.80
C ALA A 88 -9.38 4.80 -13.95
N GLY A 89 -9.87 5.72 -14.79
CA GLY A 89 -10.79 5.43 -15.89
C GLY A 89 -12.23 5.17 -15.44
N THR A 90 -12.60 5.61 -14.25
CA THR A 90 -13.93 5.40 -13.66
C THR A 90 -14.56 6.73 -13.23
N SER A 91 -15.74 6.66 -12.62
CA SER A 91 -16.42 7.82 -12.07
C SER A 91 -17.15 7.49 -10.77
N VAL A 92 -17.32 8.53 -9.95
CA VAL A 92 -18.16 8.46 -8.74
C VAL A 92 -19.60 8.78 -9.14
N THR A 93 -20.48 7.79 -9.07
CA THR A 93 -21.89 7.93 -9.50
C THR A 93 -22.89 8.06 -8.35
N GLY A 94 -22.41 7.91 -7.12
CA GLY A 94 -23.23 7.99 -5.93
C GLY A 94 -22.37 7.95 -4.67
N GLY A 95 -23.03 7.91 -3.52
CA GLY A 95 -22.34 7.92 -2.24
C GLY A 95 -23.25 8.30 -1.10
N GLN A 96 -22.66 8.45 0.07
CA GLN A 96 -23.36 8.92 1.26
C GLN A 96 -22.47 9.89 2.04
N THR A 97 -23.07 11.02 2.42
CA THR A 97 -22.44 12.02 3.28
C THR A 97 -23.20 12.14 4.59
N VAL A 98 -22.50 12.02 5.72
CA VAL A 98 -23.08 12.16 7.06
C VAL A 98 -22.27 13.09 7.93
N VAL A 99 -22.88 13.64 8.97
CA VAL A 99 -22.15 14.35 10.03
C VAL A 99 -21.54 13.32 10.99
N ASN A 100 -20.27 13.49 11.34
CA ASN A 100 -19.51 12.57 12.19
C ASN A 100 -18.55 13.36 13.11
N PRO A 101 -18.09 12.86 14.27
CA PRO A 101 -17.11 13.58 15.09
C PRO A 101 -15.76 13.82 14.42
N TRP A 102 -15.41 12.99 13.44
CA TRP A 102 -14.18 13.06 12.65
C TRP A 102 -14.50 13.13 11.16
N VAL A 103 -13.61 13.72 10.36
CA VAL A 103 -13.71 13.59 8.90
C VAL A 103 -13.46 12.14 8.53
N VAL A 104 -14.33 11.54 7.71
CA VAL A 104 -14.17 10.18 7.19
C VAL A 104 -14.17 10.27 5.68
N MET A 105 -13.22 9.61 5.02
CA MET A 105 -13.14 9.59 3.56
C MET A 105 -12.88 8.16 3.11
N GLY A 106 -13.75 7.67 2.24
CA GLY A 106 -13.64 6.31 1.74
C GLY A 106 -14.57 6.10 0.56
N GLY A 107 -14.84 4.85 0.27
CA GLY A 107 -15.64 4.51 -0.88
C GLY A 107 -15.82 3.03 -1.07
N VAL A 108 -16.44 2.75 -2.20
CA VAL A 108 -16.64 1.41 -2.75
C VAL A 108 -16.12 1.45 -4.17
N ALA A 109 -15.35 0.45 -4.57
CA ALA A 109 -14.99 0.22 -5.96
C ALA A 109 -15.53 -1.12 -6.41
N THR A 110 -16.22 -1.14 -7.55
CA THR A 110 -16.93 -2.30 -8.06
C THR A 110 -16.63 -2.47 -9.54
N THR A 111 -16.44 -3.72 -9.94
CA THR A 111 -16.34 -4.12 -11.34
C THR A 111 -16.92 -5.51 -11.57
N VAL A 112 -17.36 -5.77 -12.80
CA VAL A 112 -17.86 -7.06 -13.25
C VAL A 112 -16.82 -7.66 -14.20
N CYS A 113 -16.14 -8.70 -13.72
CA CYS A 113 -15.02 -9.29 -14.42
C CYS A 113 -15.37 -10.64 -15.08
N GLN A 114 -14.72 -10.89 -16.20
CA GLN A 114 -14.47 -12.23 -16.72
C GLN A 114 -13.39 -12.93 -15.86
N PRO A 115 -13.34 -14.29 -15.85
CA PRO A 115 -12.38 -15.04 -15.03
C PRO A 115 -10.89 -14.75 -15.31
N ASN A 116 -10.56 -14.21 -16.48
CA ASN A 116 -9.18 -13.88 -16.87
C ASN A 116 -8.79 -12.43 -16.53
N GLU A 117 -9.71 -11.60 -16.03
CA GLU A 117 -9.44 -10.20 -15.71
C GLU A 117 -9.00 -10.00 -14.25
N PHE A 118 -9.22 -11.02 -13.40
CA PHE A 118 -8.72 -11.06 -12.02
C PHE A 118 -7.81 -12.25 -11.77
N ILE A 119 -6.90 -12.10 -10.81
CA ILE A 119 -5.97 -13.11 -10.33
C ILE A 119 -6.36 -13.46 -8.90
N MET A 120 -6.67 -14.73 -8.65
CA MET A 120 -6.97 -15.20 -7.29
C MET A 120 -5.70 -15.14 -6.42
N PRO A 121 -5.78 -14.61 -5.18
CA PRO A 121 -4.60 -14.37 -4.35
C PRO A 121 -4.18 -15.62 -3.56
N ASP A 122 -4.15 -16.79 -4.21
CA ASP A 122 -4.03 -18.09 -3.54
C ASP A 122 -3.13 -19.11 -4.27
N ASN A 123 -2.36 -18.67 -5.27
CA ASN A 123 -1.59 -19.56 -6.15
C ASN A 123 -0.07 -19.49 -5.98
N ALA A 124 0.46 -18.92 -4.89
CA ALA A 124 1.89 -18.86 -4.64
C ALA A 124 2.51 -20.27 -4.53
N VAL A 125 3.75 -20.40 -5.00
CA VAL A 125 4.51 -21.65 -4.99
C VAL A 125 5.92 -21.45 -4.40
N PRO A 126 6.54 -22.51 -3.82
CA PRO A 126 7.93 -22.43 -3.39
C PRO A 126 8.84 -21.99 -4.54
N GLY A 127 9.68 -20.98 -4.29
CA GLY A 127 10.56 -20.39 -5.29
C GLY A 127 10.10 -19.03 -5.81
N ASP A 128 8.84 -18.63 -5.55
CA ASP A 128 8.36 -17.28 -5.86
C ASP A 128 9.16 -16.20 -5.10
N VAL A 129 9.22 -14.99 -5.66
CA VAL A 129 9.77 -13.81 -4.98
C VAL A 129 8.66 -12.85 -4.60
N LEU A 130 8.81 -12.10 -3.51
CA LEU A 130 7.90 -10.99 -3.18
C LEU A 130 8.43 -9.68 -3.74
N VAL A 131 7.57 -8.92 -4.39
CA VAL A 131 7.86 -7.61 -4.95
C VAL A 131 6.95 -6.56 -4.32
N LEU A 132 7.56 -5.56 -3.70
CA LEU A 132 6.87 -4.42 -3.11
C LEU A 132 7.01 -3.21 -4.05
N THR A 133 5.88 -2.56 -4.36
CA THR A 133 5.83 -1.52 -5.41
C THR A 133 5.88 -0.09 -4.85
N LYS A 134 5.70 0.08 -3.54
CA LYS A 134 5.74 1.37 -2.82
C LYS A 134 6.61 1.25 -1.57
N PRO A 135 7.37 2.31 -1.21
CA PRO A 135 8.16 2.29 0.01
C PRO A 135 7.26 2.31 1.26
N LEU A 136 7.78 1.74 2.35
CA LEU A 136 7.15 1.75 3.68
C LEU A 136 7.50 3.02 4.46
N GLY A 137 6.78 3.22 5.56
CA GLY A 137 7.02 4.29 6.53
C GLY A 137 6.12 5.51 6.32
N THR A 138 5.00 5.37 5.61
CA THR A 138 4.08 6.51 5.37
C THR A 138 3.51 7.04 6.68
N GLN A 139 3.11 6.15 7.60
CA GLN A 139 2.60 6.53 8.91
C GLN A 139 3.63 7.30 9.75
N VAL A 140 4.91 6.94 9.65
CA VAL A 140 5.98 7.68 10.34
C VAL A 140 6.10 9.08 9.73
N ALA A 141 6.15 9.18 8.40
CA ALA A 141 6.29 10.44 7.68
C ALA A 141 5.16 11.44 8.00
N VAL A 142 3.89 10.99 7.94
CA VAL A 142 2.74 11.85 8.24
C VAL A 142 2.69 12.23 9.72
N ALA A 143 3.00 11.30 10.63
CA ALA A 143 2.97 11.59 12.05
C ALA A 143 4.04 12.62 12.43
N VAL A 144 5.27 12.49 11.91
CA VAL A 144 6.34 13.42 12.28
C VAL A 144 6.21 14.79 11.64
N HIS A 145 5.54 14.90 10.48
CA HIS A 145 5.12 16.20 9.94
C HIS A 145 4.17 16.91 10.91
N GLN A 146 3.13 16.23 11.41
CA GLN A 146 2.23 16.78 12.42
C GLN A 146 2.94 17.13 13.75
N TRP A 147 4.06 16.49 14.05
CA TRP A 147 4.81 16.77 15.28
C TRP A 147 5.59 18.08 15.21
N LEU A 148 5.84 18.64 14.01
CA LEU A 148 6.47 19.95 13.84
C LEU A 148 5.68 21.04 14.60
N ASP A 149 4.36 20.95 14.60
CA ASP A 149 3.45 21.87 15.30
C ASP A 149 3.27 21.56 16.79
N ILE A 150 3.89 20.49 17.29
CA ILE A 150 3.76 20.03 18.68
C ILE A 150 5.16 20.01 19.32
N PRO A 151 5.60 21.09 19.99
CA PRO A 151 6.97 21.25 20.48
C PRO A 151 7.47 20.06 21.32
N GLU A 152 6.61 19.49 22.17
CA GLU A 152 6.95 18.33 23.00
C GLU A 152 7.27 17.07 22.19
N LYS A 153 6.60 16.87 21.06
CA LYS A 153 6.84 15.72 20.18
C LYS A 153 8.01 15.98 19.25
N TRP A 154 8.13 17.18 18.66
CA TRP A 154 9.28 17.54 17.83
C TRP A 154 10.60 17.40 18.59
N ASN A 155 10.64 17.83 19.86
CA ASN A 155 11.81 17.72 20.71
C ASN A 155 12.36 16.28 20.87
N LYS A 156 11.53 15.24 20.67
CA LYS A 156 11.96 13.84 20.74
C LYS A 156 12.78 13.39 19.53
N ILE A 157 12.54 13.99 18.37
CA ILE A 157 13.12 13.55 17.09
C ILE A 157 14.03 14.58 16.43
N LYS A 158 14.05 15.83 16.92
CA LYS A 158 14.88 16.92 16.35
C LYS A 158 16.38 16.64 16.27
N LEU A 159 16.89 15.69 17.05
CA LEU A 159 18.30 15.25 17.03
C LEU A 159 18.57 14.15 15.99
N VAL A 160 17.51 13.59 15.39
CA VAL A 160 17.56 12.45 14.47
C VAL A 160 17.31 12.88 13.04
N VAL A 161 16.45 13.88 12.85
CA VAL A 161 15.97 14.34 11.53
C VAL A 161 15.84 15.86 11.54
N THR A 162 16.12 16.50 10.39
CA THR A 162 15.90 17.93 10.21
C THR A 162 14.44 18.19 9.82
N GLN A 163 13.99 19.45 9.91
CA GLN A 163 12.65 19.81 9.40
C GLN A 163 12.56 19.57 7.89
N GLU A 164 13.62 19.88 7.13
CA GLU A 164 13.68 19.63 5.69
C GLU A 164 13.53 18.13 5.35
N ASP A 165 14.22 17.24 6.08
CA ASP A 165 14.08 15.80 5.91
C ASP A 165 12.62 15.33 6.16
N VAL A 166 11.93 15.95 7.13
CA VAL A 166 10.51 15.65 7.43
C VAL A 166 9.59 16.10 6.32
N GLU A 167 9.74 17.34 5.83
CA GLU A 167 8.93 17.88 4.73
C GLU A 167 9.10 17.04 3.45
N LEU A 168 10.33 16.65 3.13
CA LEU A 168 10.62 15.78 2.00
C LEU A 168 9.94 14.41 2.13
N ALA A 169 10.06 13.76 3.30
CA ALA A 169 9.44 12.47 3.55
C ALA A 169 7.90 12.55 3.52
N TYR A 170 7.32 13.63 4.05
CA TYR A 170 5.89 13.89 4.02
C TYR A 170 5.38 14.04 2.58
N HIS A 171 6.06 14.85 1.77
CA HIS A 171 5.71 15.03 0.37
C HIS A 171 5.85 13.73 -0.45
N GLU A 172 6.94 12.97 -0.25
CA GLU A 172 7.10 11.66 -0.88
C GLU A 172 6.02 10.66 -0.44
N ALA A 173 5.68 10.61 0.85
CA ALA A 173 4.60 9.77 1.35
C ALA A 173 3.27 10.16 0.69
N MET A 174 2.94 11.45 0.67
CA MET A 174 1.71 11.97 0.06
C MET A 174 1.60 11.59 -1.42
N LEU A 175 2.67 11.74 -2.20
CA LEU A 175 2.70 11.34 -3.60
C LEU A 175 2.56 9.82 -3.80
N ASN A 176 3.25 9.01 -2.99
CA ASN A 176 3.17 7.54 -3.10
C ASN A 176 1.79 7.02 -2.68
N MET A 177 1.18 7.59 -1.64
CA MET A 177 -0.16 7.22 -1.18
C MET A 177 -1.24 7.59 -2.23
N ALA A 178 -1.07 8.73 -2.92
CA ALA A 178 -2.00 9.18 -3.97
C ALA A 178 -1.83 8.47 -5.32
N ARG A 179 -0.71 7.77 -5.53
CA ARG A 179 -0.44 7.04 -6.78
C ARG A 179 -1.31 5.80 -6.87
N LEU A 180 -1.99 5.57 -8.00
CA LEU A 180 -2.78 4.35 -8.20
C LEU A 180 -1.89 3.11 -8.37
N ASN A 181 -2.36 1.96 -7.90
CA ASN A 181 -1.73 0.66 -8.15
C ASN A 181 -2.14 0.03 -9.51
N ARG A 182 -2.90 0.76 -10.34
CA ARG A 182 -3.43 0.32 -11.64
C ARG A 182 -2.38 -0.28 -12.58
N THR A 183 -1.23 0.39 -12.72
CA THR A 183 -0.16 -0.13 -13.58
C THR A 183 0.41 -1.43 -13.02
N ALA A 184 0.56 -1.55 -11.70
CA ALA A 184 1.06 -2.79 -11.10
C ALA A 184 0.07 -3.96 -11.29
N ALA A 185 -1.24 -3.70 -11.20
CA ALA A 185 -2.28 -4.70 -11.51
C ALA A 185 -2.16 -5.23 -12.95
N GLY A 186 -1.97 -4.35 -13.93
CA GLY A 186 -1.80 -4.78 -15.33
C GLY A 186 -0.51 -5.57 -15.56
N LEU A 187 0.58 -5.19 -14.87
CA LEU A 187 1.84 -5.92 -14.94
C LEU A 187 1.77 -7.29 -14.25
N MET A 188 0.88 -7.49 -13.26
CA MET A 188 0.66 -8.81 -12.66
C MET A 188 0.22 -9.84 -13.70
N HIS A 189 -0.68 -9.47 -14.61
CA HIS A 189 -1.08 -10.34 -15.73
C HIS A 189 0.08 -10.59 -16.69
N THR A 190 0.82 -9.54 -17.04
CA THR A 190 1.94 -9.61 -18.00
C THR A 190 3.06 -10.53 -17.52
N PHE A 191 3.34 -10.53 -16.21
CA PHE A 191 4.42 -11.30 -15.60
C PHE A 191 3.94 -12.48 -14.76
N ASN A 192 2.70 -12.95 -15.02
CA ASN A 192 2.12 -14.15 -14.43
C ASN A 192 2.24 -14.20 -12.90
N ALA A 193 1.76 -13.15 -12.23
CA ALA A 193 1.74 -13.12 -10.77
C ALA A 193 0.83 -14.21 -10.21
N HIS A 194 1.28 -14.81 -9.11
CA HIS A 194 0.62 -15.95 -8.48
C HIS A 194 -0.30 -15.52 -7.34
N ALA A 195 0.05 -14.45 -6.63
CA ALA A 195 -0.80 -13.84 -5.62
C ALA A 195 -0.35 -12.40 -5.37
N ALA A 196 -1.23 -11.57 -4.83
CA ALA A 196 -0.89 -10.24 -4.36
C ALA A 196 -1.82 -9.83 -3.22
N THR A 197 -1.36 -8.85 -2.46
CA THR A 197 -2.14 -8.14 -1.43
C THR A 197 -1.64 -6.72 -1.38
N ASP A 198 -2.53 -5.80 -1.03
CA ASP A 198 -2.12 -4.44 -0.80
C ASP A 198 -1.54 -4.27 0.63
N ILE A 199 -0.77 -3.19 0.86
CA ILE A 199 -0.14 -2.95 2.18
C ILE A 199 -0.73 -1.68 2.77
N THR A 200 -1.63 -1.85 3.74
CA THR A 200 -2.38 -0.76 4.37
C THR A 200 -2.29 -0.84 5.91
N GLY A 201 -3.41 -0.84 6.62
CA GLY A 201 -3.48 -0.57 8.05
C GLY A 201 -2.79 -1.61 8.95
N PHE A 202 -2.58 -2.84 8.48
CA PHE A 202 -1.93 -3.89 9.28
C PHE A 202 -0.40 -3.93 9.14
N GLY A 203 0.15 -3.08 8.27
CA GLY A 203 1.57 -3.08 7.95
C GLY A 203 2.01 -4.30 7.14
N ILE A 204 3.24 -4.24 6.62
CA ILE A 204 3.74 -5.25 5.69
C ILE A 204 3.67 -6.69 6.25
N LEU A 205 3.96 -6.89 7.54
CA LEU A 205 3.95 -8.21 8.13
C LEU A 205 2.51 -8.75 8.28
N GLY A 206 1.56 -7.91 8.69
CA GLY A 206 0.16 -8.32 8.86
C GLY A 206 -0.48 -8.74 7.53
N HIS A 207 -0.26 -7.96 6.47
CA HIS A 207 -0.76 -8.28 5.14
C HIS A 207 -0.03 -9.51 4.55
N ALA A 208 1.29 -9.62 4.68
CA ALA A 208 2.04 -10.79 4.23
C ALA A 208 1.58 -12.08 4.93
N GLN A 209 1.30 -12.04 6.25
CA GLN A 209 0.77 -13.19 6.99
C GLN A 209 -0.63 -13.59 6.50
N THR A 210 -1.47 -12.60 6.19
CA THR A 210 -2.82 -12.85 5.66
C THR A 210 -2.75 -13.49 4.28
N LEU A 211 -1.89 -12.97 3.40
CA LEU A 211 -1.67 -13.54 2.08
C LEU A 211 -1.10 -14.97 2.19
N ALA A 212 -0.09 -15.22 3.03
CA ALA A 212 0.49 -16.56 3.21
C ALA A 212 -0.56 -17.60 3.66
N ARG A 213 -1.49 -17.22 4.54
CA ARG A 213 -2.58 -18.10 4.99
C ARG A 213 -3.62 -18.41 3.92
N GLN A 214 -3.75 -17.56 2.91
CA GLN A 214 -4.73 -17.71 1.84
C GLN A 214 -4.27 -18.71 0.76
N GLN A 215 -2.98 -19.07 0.76
CA GLN A 215 -2.39 -19.89 -0.30
C GLN A 215 -2.90 -21.33 -0.24
N ARG A 216 -3.15 -21.91 -1.42
CA ARG A 216 -3.54 -23.33 -1.55
C ARG A 216 -2.36 -24.28 -1.30
N SER A 217 -1.15 -23.83 -1.63
CA SER A 217 0.09 -24.55 -1.40
C SER A 217 0.57 -24.36 0.05
N GLU A 218 1.41 -25.27 0.55
CA GLU A 218 2.11 -25.06 1.83
C GLU A 218 3.31 -24.13 1.64
N VAL A 219 3.10 -22.83 1.87
CA VAL A 219 4.05 -21.78 1.51
C VAL A 219 4.23 -20.71 2.59
N SER A 220 5.47 -20.30 2.83
CA SER A 220 5.85 -19.30 3.85
C SER A 220 6.66 -18.15 3.29
N PHE A 221 6.30 -16.93 3.69
CA PHE A 221 6.91 -15.70 3.20
C PHE A 221 8.00 -15.19 4.13
N VAL A 222 9.23 -15.12 3.63
CA VAL A 222 10.38 -14.59 4.39
C VAL A 222 10.85 -13.26 3.80
N ILE A 223 10.52 -12.16 4.46
CA ILE A 223 10.88 -10.81 4.02
C ILE A 223 12.31 -10.50 4.50
N HIS A 224 13.23 -10.31 3.56
CA HIS A 224 14.66 -10.14 3.82
C HIS A 224 15.07 -8.67 3.93
N ASN A 225 14.38 -7.79 3.20
CA ASN A 225 14.68 -6.38 3.18
C ASN A 225 13.39 -5.55 3.12
N LEU A 226 13.46 -4.32 3.65
CA LEU A 226 12.33 -3.39 3.68
C LEU A 226 12.75 -2.10 2.97
N PRO A 227 12.14 -1.76 1.82
CA PRO A 227 12.29 -0.44 1.22
C PRO A 227 11.52 0.57 2.06
N VAL A 228 12.24 1.51 2.67
CA VAL A 228 11.65 2.49 3.59
C VAL A 228 11.98 3.90 3.10
N LEU A 229 11.02 4.82 3.21
CA LEU A 229 11.24 6.25 2.99
C LEU A 229 12.46 6.73 3.79
N ALA A 230 13.28 7.59 3.18
CA ALA A 230 14.51 8.07 3.79
C ALA A 230 14.26 8.56 5.23
N LYS A 231 15.21 8.27 6.14
CA LYS A 231 15.18 8.66 7.55
C LYS A 231 14.07 8.05 8.41
N MET A 232 12.96 7.55 7.85
CA MET A 232 11.81 7.06 8.64
C MET A 232 12.15 5.85 9.51
N ALA A 233 13.07 4.99 9.07
CA ALA A 233 13.61 3.91 9.91
C ALA A 233 14.36 4.44 11.16
N ALA A 234 15.13 5.52 11.02
CA ALA A 234 15.87 6.12 12.13
C ALA A 234 14.91 6.82 13.11
N VAL A 235 13.93 7.53 12.58
CA VAL A 235 12.85 8.17 13.35
C VAL A 235 12.05 7.12 14.12
N SER A 236 11.60 6.05 13.46
CA SER A 236 10.87 4.97 14.13
C SER A 236 11.69 4.36 15.27
N LYS A 237 12.98 4.15 15.06
CA LYS A 237 13.88 3.60 16.10
C LYS A 237 14.03 4.56 17.28
N ALA A 238 14.14 5.87 17.01
CA ALA A 238 14.25 6.88 18.05
C ALA A 238 12.98 6.98 18.93
N CYS A 239 11.83 6.66 18.35
CA CYS A 239 10.54 6.60 19.06
C CYS A 239 10.27 5.24 19.73
N GLY A 240 11.26 4.33 19.79
CA GLY A 240 11.11 3.00 20.39
C GLY A 240 10.04 2.17 19.67
N ASN A 241 9.12 1.60 20.45
CA ASN A 241 8.06 0.71 19.92
C ASN A 241 6.81 1.45 19.43
N MET A 242 6.84 2.78 19.34
CA MET A 242 5.65 3.58 18.99
C MET A 242 5.07 3.23 17.62
N PHE A 243 5.93 3.04 16.62
CA PHE A 243 5.50 2.77 15.23
C PHE A 243 5.65 1.30 14.84
N GLY A 244 6.73 0.62 15.27
CA GLY A 244 6.99 -0.76 14.89
C GLY A 244 7.41 -0.95 13.42
N LEU A 245 7.90 0.09 12.74
CA LEU A 245 8.28 0.05 11.32
C LEU A 245 9.33 -1.04 11.03
N MET A 246 10.31 -1.17 11.91
CA MET A 246 11.36 -2.19 11.78
C MET A 246 10.88 -3.62 12.01
N HIS A 247 9.68 -3.79 12.59
CA HIS A 247 9.04 -5.08 12.84
C HIS A 247 7.95 -5.40 11.81
N GLY A 248 7.72 -4.50 10.84
CA GLY A 248 6.71 -4.67 9.79
C GLY A 248 5.26 -4.50 10.28
N THR A 249 5.06 -4.02 11.50
CA THR A 249 3.72 -3.83 12.11
C THR A 249 3.25 -2.38 12.07
N CYS A 250 4.03 -1.49 11.47
CA CYS A 250 3.63 -0.09 11.29
C CYS A 250 2.53 0.00 10.24
N PRO A 251 1.41 0.71 10.52
CA PRO A 251 0.41 0.99 9.51
C PRO A 251 1.02 1.67 8.29
N GLU A 252 0.48 1.35 7.12
CA GLU A 252 0.74 2.02 5.85
C GLU A 252 -0.59 2.48 5.25
N THR A 253 -0.55 3.17 4.13
CA THR A 253 -1.76 3.56 3.38
C THR A 253 -1.48 3.43 1.90
N SER A 254 -2.35 2.72 1.16
CA SER A 254 -2.26 2.54 -0.30
C SER A 254 -0.98 1.85 -0.81
N GLY A 255 -0.31 0.94 -0.07
CA GLY A 255 0.82 0.14 -0.58
C GLY A 255 0.38 -1.04 -1.49
N LEU A 256 1.26 -1.67 -2.29
CA LEU A 256 0.95 -2.95 -2.99
C LEU A 256 2.14 -3.90 -3.05
N CYS A 257 1.91 -5.19 -2.74
CA CYS A 257 2.87 -6.29 -2.76
C CYS A 257 2.34 -7.47 -3.60
N SER A 258 3.18 -8.03 -4.49
CA SER A 258 2.83 -9.20 -5.32
C SER A 258 3.91 -10.28 -5.28
N CYS A 259 3.56 -11.51 -5.67
CA CYS A 259 4.49 -12.62 -5.76
C CYS A 259 4.41 -13.39 -7.09
N GLY A 260 5.56 -13.92 -7.53
CA GLY A 260 5.67 -14.77 -8.71
C GLY A 260 7.13 -15.05 -9.07
N SER A 261 7.37 -16.07 -9.91
CA SER A 261 8.71 -16.56 -10.25
C SER A 261 9.51 -15.62 -11.18
N ASP A 262 8.84 -14.95 -12.12
CA ASP A 262 9.49 -14.10 -13.15
C ASP A 262 9.33 -12.59 -12.93
N ILE A 263 8.62 -12.19 -11.87
CA ILE A 263 8.32 -10.79 -11.54
C ILE A 263 9.62 -10.02 -11.21
N GLY A 264 10.59 -10.66 -10.55
CA GLY A 264 11.76 -9.95 -10.01
C GLY A 264 12.63 -9.21 -11.06
N PHE A 265 12.76 -9.74 -12.27
CA PHE A 265 13.71 -9.21 -13.26
C PHE A 265 13.08 -8.32 -14.34
N HIS A 266 11.80 -8.51 -14.66
CA HIS A 266 11.13 -7.81 -15.77
C HIS A 266 10.03 -6.84 -15.35
N PHE A 267 9.57 -6.88 -14.09
CA PHE A 267 8.63 -5.90 -13.52
C PHE A 267 9.27 -4.51 -13.29
N LEU A 268 10.57 -4.37 -13.58
CA LEU A 268 11.33 -3.11 -13.65
C LEU A 268 11.28 -2.56 -15.09
N PRO A 269 10.24 -1.81 -15.50
CA PRO A 269 10.20 -1.25 -16.85
C PRO A 269 11.41 -0.32 -17.07
N ARG A 270 12.04 -0.38 -18.24
CA ARG A 270 13.00 0.65 -18.68
C ARG A 270 12.26 1.71 -19.51
N PRO A 271 12.39 3.02 -19.20
CA PRO A 271 12.86 3.62 -17.96
C PRO A 271 11.71 3.76 -16.96
N PRO A 272 11.86 3.43 -15.67
CA PRO A 272 10.82 3.70 -14.71
C PRO A 272 10.97 5.15 -14.21
N ARG A 273 9.84 5.83 -14.00
CA ARG A 273 9.81 6.99 -13.09
C ARG A 273 9.84 6.55 -11.60
N VAL A 274 9.52 5.28 -11.27
CA VAL A 274 9.59 4.71 -9.91
C VAL A 274 9.98 3.22 -9.92
N LEU A 275 10.88 2.80 -9.03
CA LEU A 275 11.47 1.46 -8.97
C LEU A 275 10.71 0.53 -7.99
N PRO A 276 10.14 -0.61 -8.41
CA PRO A 276 9.73 -1.69 -7.50
C PRO A 276 10.95 -2.40 -6.87
N TRP A 277 10.74 -3.09 -5.73
CA TRP A 277 11.80 -3.78 -4.99
C TRP A 277 11.47 -5.24 -4.73
N ILE A 278 12.43 -6.13 -4.97
CA ILE A 278 12.36 -7.52 -4.49
C ILE A 278 12.68 -7.53 -3.00
N VAL A 279 11.71 -7.91 -2.18
CA VAL A 279 11.82 -7.85 -0.72
C VAL A 279 12.02 -9.20 -0.04
N ALA A 280 11.87 -10.31 -0.77
CA ALA A 280 11.90 -11.66 -0.20
C ALA A 280 12.30 -12.75 -1.19
N LEU A 281 12.78 -13.86 -0.62
CA LEU A 281 12.90 -15.18 -1.23
C LEU A 281 12.10 -16.17 -0.38
N HIS A 282 11.45 -17.13 -1.02
CA HIS A 282 10.54 -18.06 -0.38
C HIS A 282 11.25 -19.29 0.21
N SER A 283 10.77 -19.81 1.34
CA SER A 283 11.21 -21.10 1.89
C SER A 283 10.01 -22.00 2.18
N CYS A 284 10.21 -23.31 2.06
CA CYS A 284 9.16 -24.31 2.28
C CYS A 284 9.22 -24.80 3.74
N VAL A 285 8.39 -24.25 4.66
CA VAL A 285 7.85 -24.92 5.88
C VAL A 285 6.76 -24.03 6.54
N GLN A 286 5.50 -24.49 6.61
CA GLN A 286 4.32 -23.89 7.31
C GLN A 286 3.82 -22.52 6.79
N SER A 287 2.51 -22.37 6.56
CA SER A 287 1.88 -21.14 6.03
C SER A 287 1.95 -19.91 6.96
N CYS A 288 3.12 -19.30 7.04
CA CYS A 288 3.42 -18.15 7.89
C CYS A 288 4.23 -17.08 7.13
N ALA A 289 4.32 -15.87 7.71
CA ALA A 289 5.23 -14.85 7.21
C ALA A 289 6.06 -14.23 8.34
N GLY A 290 7.33 -13.92 8.04
CA GLY A 290 8.27 -13.33 8.98
C GLY A 290 9.24 -12.34 8.30
N VAL A 291 9.73 -11.37 9.09
CA VAL A 291 10.79 -10.44 8.66
C VAL A 291 12.12 -10.91 9.24
N TRP A 292 13.13 -11.07 8.38
CA TRP A 292 14.48 -11.49 8.77
C TRP A 292 15.21 -10.36 9.50
N SER A 293 15.94 -10.67 10.57
CA SER A 293 16.34 -9.68 11.57
C SER A 293 17.48 -8.74 11.13
N HIS A 294 18.22 -9.02 10.06
CA HIS A 294 19.45 -8.29 9.69
C HIS A 294 19.63 -8.07 8.16
N GLN A 295 18.98 -7.06 7.55
CA GLN A 295 19.49 -6.26 6.40
C GLN A 295 18.50 -5.15 5.95
N ARG A 296 18.99 -4.06 5.35
CA ARG A 296 18.23 -2.79 5.14
C ARG A 296 18.49 -2.16 3.78
N ILE A 297 17.45 -1.58 3.17
CA ILE A 297 17.54 -0.69 2.01
C ILE A 297 16.91 0.65 2.39
N GLN A 298 17.71 1.72 2.44
CA GLN A 298 17.17 3.09 2.52
C GLN A 298 17.04 3.64 1.11
N ILE A 299 15.86 4.19 0.78
CA ILE A 299 15.62 4.81 -0.52
C ILE A 299 15.96 6.30 -0.38
N PRO A 300 17.00 6.81 -1.07
CA PRO A 300 17.30 8.24 -1.08
C PRO A 300 16.28 8.99 -1.94
N ALA A 301 16.03 10.27 -1.63
CA ALA A 301 15.12 11.17 -2.36
C ALA A 301 15.51 11.44 -3.84
N SER A 302 16.62 10.86 -4.32
CA SER A 302 16.99 10.87 -5.73
C SER A 302 17.11 9.43 -6.25
N ASN A 303 16.28 9.08 -7.22
CA ASN A 303 16.12 7.76 -7.86
C ASN A 303 17.41 7.19 -8.49
N ARG A 304 18.41 6.78 -7.71
CA ARG A 304 19.54 5.97 -8.20
C ARG A 304 20.06 5.02 -7.13
N VAL A 305 19.55 3.78 -7.14
CA VAL A 305 20.29 2.64 -6.58
C VAL A 305 20.21 1.48 -7.57
N ASN A 306 21.28 1.31 -8.35
CA ASN A 306 21.57 0.07 -9.08
C ASN A 306 22.33 -0.86 -8.13
N LYS A 307 21.68 -1.90 -7.60
CA LYS A 307 22.38 -3.08 -7.07
C LYS A 307 21.61 -4.34 -7.44
N THR A 308 22.14 -5.06 -8.43
CA THR A 308 21.84 -6.46 -8.71
C THR A 308 22.45 -7.33 -7.61
N PHE A 309 21.69 -8.30 -7.09
CA PHE A 309 22.22 -9.34 -6.19
C PHE A 309 21.98 -10.71 -6.80
N THR A 310 23.07 -11.44 -7.02
CA THR A 310 23.09 -12.89 -7.28
C THR A 310 23.37 -13.61 -5.97
N GLY A 311 22.36 -14.28 -5.40
CA GLY A 311 22.52 -15.09 -4.18
C GLY A 311 22.29 -16.57 -4.50
N HIS A 312 23.32 -17.40 -4.32
CA HIS A 312 23.18 -18.86 -4.30
C HIS A 312 22.60 -19.30 -2.95
N CYS A 313 21.61 -20.20 -2.98
CA CYS A 313 21.11 -20.90 -1.79
C CYS A 313 22.22 -21.81 -1.24
N ALA A 314 22.62 -21.60 0.01
CA ALA A 314 23.42 -22.57 0.75
C ALA A 314 22.47 -23.40 1.63
N GLU A 315 22.56 -24.72 1.50
CA GLU A 315 21.84 -25.68 2.35
C GLU A 315 22.33 -25.57 3.81
N VAL A 316 21.39 -25.49 4.75
CA VAL A 316 21.66 -25.53 6.19
C VAL A 316 21.42 -26.97 6.66
N PRO A 317 22.39 -27.64 7.32
CA PRO A 317 22.22 -29.02 7.78
C PRO A 317 21.27 -29.10 8.99
N PRO A 318 20.58 -30.24 9.19
CA PRO A 318 19.62 -30.40 10.28
C PRO A 318 20.34 -30.47 11.62
N VAL A 319 19.82 -29.73 12.60
CA VAL A 319 20.25 -29.81 14.00
C VAL A 319 19.36 -30.84 14.71
N LEU A 320 20.01 -31.79 15.38
CA LEU A 320 19.46 -32.85 16.23
C LEU A 320 18.57 -32.33 17.37
#